data_AF-A0A7C4YYD4-F1
#
_entry.id   AF-A0A7C4YYD4-F1
#
_cell.length_a   1.000
_cell.length_b   1.000
_cell.length_c   1.000
_cell.angle_alpha   90.00
_cell.angle_beta   90.00
_cell.angle_gamma   90.00
#
_symmetry.space_group_name_H-M   'P 1'
#
loop_
_entity.id
_entity.type
_entity.pdbx_description
1 polymer ?
#
loop_
_entity_poly.entity_id
_entity_poly.type
_entity_poly.pdbx_seq_one_letter_code
_entity_poly.pdbx_strand_id
1 'polypeptide(L)'
;MTHRERALAVLRYQPYDRLPIVHFGFWKETLEKWADEGYITKEEAHEWADGNPVDAVLSEKLGFDFNWYSVFHPNAHLDPP
;
A
#
# COMPACT_ATOMS: atom_id res chain seq x y z
N MET A 1 -11.10 15.81 -4.54
CA MET A 1 -9.69 15.77 -5.01
C MET A 1 -9.27 14.31 -5.21
N THR A 2 -8.36 14.04 -6.14
CA THR A 2 -7.72 12.72 -6.30
C THR A 2 -6.72 12.46 -5.16
N HIS A 3 -6.33 11.20 -4.94
CA HIS A 3 -5.31 10.86 -3.92
C HIS A 3 -3.99 11.61 -4.13
N ARG A 4 -3.56 11.73 -5.40
CA ARG A 4 -2.37 12.48 -5.77
C ARG A 4 -2.50 13.97 -5.46
N GLU A 5 -3.64 14.58 -5.77
CA GLU A 5 -3.90 16.00 -5.44
C GLU A 5 -3.87 16.23 -3.93
N ARG A 6 -4.50 15.36 -3.13
CA ARG A 6 -4.48 15.47 -1.67
C ARG A 6 -3.08 15.34 -1.10
N ALA A 7 -2.32 14.33 -1.53
CA ALA A 7 -0.95 14.12 -1.07
C ALA A 7 -0.06 15.34 -1.34
N LEU A 8 -0.13 15.90 -2.55
CA LEU A 8 0.62 17.10 -2.91
C LEU A 8 0.18 18.34 -2.13
N ALA A 9 -1.13 18.50 -1.89
CA ALA A 9 -1.65 19.61 -1.09
C ALA A 9 -1.13 19.55 0.36
N VAL A 10 -1.13 18.36 0.98
CA VAL A 10 -0.57 18.14 2.34
C VAL A 10 0.91 18.53 2.38
N LEU A 11 1.73 18.02 1.46
CA LEU A 11 3.17 18.31 1.41
C LEU A 11 3.50 19.79 1.17
N ARG A 12 2.57 20.53 0.56
CA ARG A 12 2.72 21.95 0.21
C ARG A 12 1.98 22.90 1.16
N TYR A 13 1.40 22.39 2.24
CA TYR A 13 0.60 23.18 3.19
C TYR A 13 -0.56 23.93 2.52
N GLN A 14 -1.21 23.29 1.55
CA GLN A 14 -2.37 23.83 0.84
C GLN A 14 -3.68 23.26 1.40
N PRO A 15 -4.83 23.92 1.17
CA PRO A 15 -6.14 23.35 1.51
C PRO A 15 -6.40 22.01 0.80
N TYR A 16 -7.00 21.06 1.52
CA TYR A 16 -7.42 19.75 1.01
C TYR A 16 -8.76 19.32 1.62
N ASP A 17 -9.47 18.41 0.95
CA ASP A 17 -10.80 17.94 1.38
C ASP A 17 -10.76 16.99 2.59
N ARG A 18 -9.76 16.11 2.66
CA ARG A 18 -9.42 15.29 3.85
C ARG A 18 -7.96 14.85 3.82
N LEU A 19 -7.41 14.53 4.99
CA LEU A 19 -6.07 13.95 5.08
C LEU A 19 -6.10 12.52 4.48
N PRO A 20 -5.21 12.17 3.54
CA PRO A 20 -5.14 10.81 3.02
C PRO A 20 -4.52 9.87 4.06
N ILE A 21 -5.08 8.67 4.18
CA ILE A 21 -4.55 7.58 5.01
C ILE A 21 -3.68 6.70 4.12
N VAL A 22 -2.37 6.73 4.33
CA VAL A 22 -1.39 6.04 3.46
C VAL A 22 -0.56 5.07 4.27
N HIS A 23 0.02 4.07 3.62
CA HIS A 23 1.05 3.20 4.20
C HIS A 23 2.33 3.24 3.36
N PHE A 24 3.41 2.72 3.93
CA PHE A 24 4.76 2.69 3.35
C PHE A 24 5.26 1.23 3.28
N GLY A 25 4.37 0.34 2.87
CA GLY A 25 4.52 -1.11 3.04
C GLY A 25 4.18 -1.61 4.44
N PHE A 26 4.19 -2.93 4.61
CA PHE A 26 3.87 -3.63 5.85
C PHE A 26 5.03 -4.56 6.26
N TRP A 27 5.17 -4.80 7.56
CA TRP A 27 6.02 -5.88 8.06
C TRP A 27 5.31 -7.23 7.90
N LYS A 28 6.07 -8.28 7.58
CA LYS A 28 5.53 -9.64 7.44
C LYS A 28 4.84 -10.10 8.72
N GLU A 29 5.44 -9.80 9.87
CA GLU A 29 4.93 -10.12 11.20
C GLU A 29 3.60 -9.40 11.49
N THR A 30 3.40 -8.20 10.92
CA THR A 30 2.14 -7.46 11.05
C THR A 30 1.04 -8.12 10.20
N LEU A 31 1.37 -8.54 8.98
CA LEU A 31 0.44 -9.25 8.10
C LEU A 31 0.06 -10.62 8.68
N GLU A 32 1.03 -11.38 9.20
CA GLU A 32 0.78 -12.65 9.89
C GLU A 32 -0.16 -12.46 11.08
N LYS A 33 0.10 -11.46 11.92
CA LYS A 33 -0.77 -11.11 13.03
C LYS A 33 -2.18 -10.75 12.57
N TRP A 34 -2.33 -9.92 11.55
CA TRP A 34 -3.65 -9.55 11.02
C TRP A 34 -4.38 -10.73 10.39
N ALA A 35 -3.66 -11.69 9.82
CA ALA A 35 -4.24 -12.93 9.33
C ALA A 35 -4.74 -13.83 10.47
N ASP A 36 -3.97 -13.96 11.56
CA ASP A 36 -4.38 -14.70 12.75
C ASP A 36 -5.57 -14.02 13.49
N GLU A 37 -5.67 -12.70 13.42
CA GLU A 37 -6.81 -11.91 13.92
C GLU A 37 -8.03 -11.93 12.98
N GLY A 38 -7.89 -12.45 11.75
CA GLY A 38 -8.97 -12.62 10.78
C GLY A 38 -9.32 -11.39 9.96
N TYR A 39 -8.45 -10.37 9.92
CA TYR A 39 -8.64 -9.18 9.08
C TYR A 39 -8.28 -9.43 7.61
N ILE A 40 -7.32 -10.33 7.37
CA ILE A 40 -6.87 -10.76 6.04
C ILE A 40 -6.69 -12.28 6.04
N THR A 41 -6.51 -12.90 4.87
CA THR A 41 -6.21 -14.34 4.78
C THR A 41 -4.71 -14.62 4.95
N LYS A 42 -4.36 -15.87 5.29
CA LYS A 42 -2.95 -16.29 5.40
C LYS A 42 -2.26 -16.27 4.04
N GLU A 43 -3.01 -16.59 3.00
CA GLU A 43 -2.57 -16.54 1.61
C GLU A 43 -2.21 -15.10 1.21
N GLU A 44 -3.07 -14.13 1.51
CA GLU A 44 -2.79 -12.71 1.26
C GLU A 44 -1.58 -12.21 2.05
N ALA A 45 -1.44 -12.61 3.31
CA ALA A 45 -0.27 -12.25 4.12
C ALA A 45 1.03 -12.80 3.52
N HIS A 46 1.00 -14.01 2.95
CA HIS A 46 2.15 -14.68 2.37
C HIS A 46 2.50 -14.17 0.95
N GLU A 47 1.49 -13.89 0.13
CA GLU A 47 1.66 -13.42 -1.25
C GLU A 47 1.96 -11.91 -1.35
N TRP A 48 1.81 -11.18 -0.24
CA TRP A 48 2.08 -9.75 -0.21
C TRP A 48 3.55 -9.43 -0.50
N ALA A 49 3.76 -8.44 -1.37
CA ALA A 49 5.02 -7.75 -1.58
C ALA A 49 4.72 -6.28 -1.86
N ASP A 50 5.60 -5.38 -1.44
CA ASP A 50 5.37 -3.94 -1.54
C ASP A 50 5.11 -3.50 -3.00
N GLY A 51 3.94 -2.89 -3.23
CA GLY A 51 3.51 -2.43 -4.55
C GLY A 51 3.04 -3.53 -5.52
N ASN A 52 2.86 -4.77 -5.07
CA ASN A 52 2.28 -5.84 -5.91
C ASN A 52 0.73 -5.77 -5.97
N PRO A 53 0.06 -6.60 -6.78
CA PRO A 53 -1.41 -6.61 -6.83
C PRO A 53 -2.09 -6.96 -5.49
N VAL A 54 -1.46 -7.78 -4.64
CA VAL A 54 -1.98 -8.14 -3.32
C VAL A 54 -1.96 -6.94 -2.37
N ASP A 55 -0.92 -6.11 -2.44
CA ASP A 55 -0.82 -4.84 -1.70
C ASP A 55 -1.99 -3.90 -1.99
N ALA A 56 -2.43 -3.82 -3.25
CA ALA A 56 -3.60 -3.01 -3.63
C ALA A 56 -4.90 -3.55 -3.01
N VAL A 57 -5.08 -4.87 -3.03
CA VAL A 57 -6.24 -5.54 -2.41
C VAL A 57 -6.24 -5.33 -0.89
N LEU A 58 -5.08 -5.48 -0.23
CA LEU A 58 -4.95 -5.26 1.20
C LEU A 58 -5.19 -3.80 1.59
N SER A 59 -4.69 -2.85 0.80
CA SER A 59 -4.94 -1.43 1.01
C SER A 59 -6.44 -1.12 1.05
N GLU A 60 -7.20 -1.63 0.08
CA GLU A 60 -8.65 -1.44 0.02
C GLU A 60 -9.35 -2.09 1.22
N LYS A 61 -9.01 -3.36 1.53
CA LYS A 61 -9.60 -4.10 2.66
C LYS A 61 -9.37 -3.44 4.01
N LEU A 62 -8.16 -2.92 4.23
CA LEU A 62 -7.74 -2.32 5.50
C LEU A 62 -8.08 -0.82 5.60
N GLY A 63 -8.65 -0.23 4.53
CA GLY A 63 -9.10 1.16 4.52
C GLY A 63 -7.99 2.19 4.28
N PHE A 64 -6.87 1.77 3.68
CA PHE A 64 -5.86 2.69 3.19
C PHE A 64 -6.28 3.30 1.86
N ASP A 65 -5.95 4.57 1.67
CA ASP A 65 -6.20 5.28 0.43
C ASP A 65 -5.24 4.86 -0.70
N PHE A 66 -3.97 4.64 -0.36
CA PHE A 66 -2.93 4.14 -1.29
C PHE A 66 -1.61 3.81 -0.56
N ASN A 67 -0.79 3.01 -1.24
CA ASN A 67 0.62 2.80 -0.92
C ASN A 67 1.50 3.96 -1.41
N TRP A 68 2.34 4.51 -0.55
CA TRP A 68 3.32 5.53 -0.93
C TRP A 68 4.30 5.05 -2.00
N TYR A 69 4.64 3.76 -1.99
CA TYR A 69 5.48 3.12 -3.00
C TYR A 69 4.70 2.88 -4.32
N SER A 70 4.37 3.97 -5.00
CA SER A 70 3.71 3.98 -6.31
C SER A 70 4.72 4.28 -7.43
N VAL A 71 5.56 3.31 -7.76
CA VAL A 71 6.59 3.44 -8.80
C VAL A 71 6.33 2.52 -10.00
N PHE A 72 6.74 2.96 -11.18
CA PHE A 72 6.71 2.13 -12.39
C PHE A 72 8.01 1.32 -12.49
N HIS A 73 7.89 -0.01 -12.52
CA HIS A 73 9.02 -0.92 -12.69
C HIS A 73 9.09 -1.45 -14.12
N PRO A 74 10.01 -0.95 -14.96
CA PRO A 74 10.31 -1.62 -16.22
C PRO A 74 11.00 -2.95 -15.95
N ASN A 75 10.71 -3.97 -16.76
CA ASN A 75 11.50 -5.20 -16.74
C ASN A 75 12.92 -4.88 -17.22
N ALA A 76 13.85 -4.81 -16.27
CA ALA A 76 15.25 -4.48 -16.53
C ALA A 76 16.15 -5.72 -16.68
N HIS A 77 15.58 -6.94 -16.61
CA HIS A 77 16.33 -8.20 -16.62
C HIS A 77 17.41 -8.29 -15.54
N LEU A 78 17.19 -7.64 -14.38
CA LEU A 78 18.10 -7.63 -13.23
C LEU A 78 17.78 -8.69 -12.17
N ASP A 79 16.77 -9.54 -12.42
CA ASP A 79 16.46 -10.70 -11.58
C ASP A 79 17.20 -11.93 -12.15
N PRO A 80 18.25 -12.44 -11.46
CA PRO A 80 18.98 -13.60 -11.95
C PRO A 80 18.06 -14.84 -12.03
N PRO A 81 18.31 -15.75 -12.98
CA PRO A 81 17.51 -16.95 -13.18
C PRO A 81 17.58 -17.94 -12.01
#